data_AF-A0ABD3XIN2-F1
#
_entry.id   AF-A0ABD3XIN2-F1
#
_cell.length_a   1.000
_cell.length_b   1.000
_cell.length_c   1.000
_cell.angle_alpha   90.00
_cell.angle_beta   90.00
_cell.angle_gamma   90.00
#
_symmetry.space_group_name_H-M   'P 1'
#
loop_
_entity.id
_entity.type
_entity.pdbx_description
1 polymer ?
#
loop_
_entity_poly.entity_id
_entity_poly.type
_entity_poly.pdbx_seq_one_letter_code
_entity_poly.pdbx_strand_id
1 'polypeptide(L)'
;MARCLFYCCIIVILVDEITGQGNCGSWGISSSSAVTTYLGSETGRAYISTYQVFCTGTVSAWGFYARAYGTIYLQIWRYNGTTSYYTLIGQNQITITAGTSYQEQDTIIPVPPDMRISAKSSDYIGWMTSDSEMITFGTGSNVYYISASPAIGSTLSFTSSASRMYAVKAYMDNSE
;
A
#
# COMPACT_ATOMS: atom_id res chain seq x y z
N MET A 1 -54.98 -42.25 -3.76
CA MET A 1 -54.23 -41.32 -4.61
C MET A 1 -53.46 -40.36 -3.70
N ALA A 2 -52.12 -40.31 -3.86
CA ALA A 2 -51.19 -39.20 -3.59
C ALA A 2 -51.36 -38.39 -2.27
N ARG A 3 -50.34 -38.14 -1.45
CA ARG A 3 -49.00 -37.68 -1.79
C ARG A 3 -48.01 -37.98 -0.66
N CYS A 4 -46.84 -38.42 -1.09
CA CYS A 4 -45.59 -38.43 -0.34
C CYS A 4 -45.16 -36.96 -0.09
N LEU A 5 -44.81 -36.61 1.15
CA LEU A 5 -44.10 -35.38 1.46
C LEU A 5 -42.88 -35.77 2.32
N PHE A 6 -41.77 -35.99 1.62
CA PHE A 6 -40.44 -36.09 2.20
C PHE A 6 -40.14 -34.76 2.90
N TYR A 7 -40.12 -34.77 4.23
CA TYR A 7 -39.60 -33.66 5.01
C TYR A 7 -38.07 -33.70 4.91
N CYS A 8 -37.53 -33.01 3.89
CA CYS A 8 -36.11 -32.72 3.81
C CYS A 8 -35.81 -31.65 4.87
N CYS A 9 -35.36 -32.08 6.06
CA CYS A 9 -34.82 -31.19 7.06
C CYS A 9 -33.48 -30.64 6.55
N ILE A 10 -33.53 -29.56 5.77
CA ILE A 10 -32.36 -28.75 5.47
C ILE A 10 -31.98 -28.06 6.77
N ILE A 11 -31.02 -28.63 7.48
CA ILE A 11 -30.28 -27.93 8.52
C ILE A 11 -29.45 -26.87 7.79
N VAL A 12 -29.98 -25.64 7.73
CA VAL A 12 -29.18 -24.46 7.39
C VAL A 12 -28.28 -24.21 8.60
N ILE A 13 -27.04 -24.71 8.53
CA ILE A 13 -25.99 -24.24 9.42
C ILE A 13 -25.69 -22.81 8.95
N LEU A 14 -26.28 -21.84 9.63
CA LEU A 14 -25.76 -20.47 9.60
C LEU A 14 -24.38 -20.57 10.25
N VAL A 15 -23.35 -20.71 9.42
CA VAL A 15 -22.01 -20.34 9.85
C VAL A 15 -22.06 -18.81 9.90
N ASP A 16 -22.34 -18.28 11.10
CA ASP A 16 -21.93 -16.91 11.40
C ASP A 16 -20.43 -16.89 11.14
N GLU A 17 -20.03 -16.18 10.08
CA GLU A 17 -18.64 -15.84 9.87
C GLU A 17 -18.24 -15.04 11.10
N ILE A 18 -17.46 -15.66 12.00
CA ILE A 18 -16.93 -15.01 13.18
C ILE A 18 -16.15 -13.81 12.66
N THR A 19 -16.71 -12.59 12.79
CA THR A 19 -15.99 -11.34 12.54
C THR A 19 -14.96 -11.15 13.65
N GLY A 20 -13.91 -11.98 13.62
CA GLY A 20 -12.70 -11.83 14.40
C GLY A 20 -11.69 -11.02 13.63
N GLN A 21 -12.03 -9.81 13.16
CA GLN A 21 -11.02 -8.93 12.57
C GLN A 21 -10.26 -8.22 13.70
N GLY A 22 -9.27 -8.92 14.26
CA GLY A 22 -8.08 -8.23 14.74
C GLY A 22 -7.52 -7.47 13.54
N ASN A 23 -7.78 -6.17 13.44
CA ASN A 23 -7.24 -5.34 12.38
C ASN A 23 -5.95 -4.71 12.85
N CYS A 24 -4.88 -4.91 12.10
CA CYS A 24 -3.62 -4.20 12.23
C CYS A 24 -3.77 -2.68 12.10
N GLY A 25 -4.88 -2.20 11.53
CA GLY A 25 -5.11 -0.78 11.25
C GLY A 25 -4.37 -0.29 10.00
N SER A 26 -4.17 1.03 9.94
CA SER A 26 -3.54 1.70 8.81
C SER A 26 -2.19 2.28 9.22
N TRP A 27 -1.17 2.10 8.38
CA TRP A 27 0.20 2.54 8.65
C TRP A 27 0.72 3.41 7.51
N GLY A 28 1.37 4.52 7.83
CA GLY A 28 1.90 5.47 6.87
C GLY A 28 1.69 6.92 7.28
N ILE A 29 1.97 7.85 6.37
CA ILE A 29 1.85 9.29 6.65
C ILE A 29 0.42 9.73 6.36
N SER A 30 -0.20 10.46 7.30
CA SER A 30 -1.47 11.11 7.06
C SER A 30 -1.34 12.24 6.04
N SER A 31 -2.07 12.06 4.95
CA SER A 31 -2.45 13.06 3.97
C SER A 31 -2.53 14.49 4.48
N SER A 32 -3.29 14.77 5.55
CA SER A 32 -3.47 16.13 6.07
C SER A 32 -2.15 16.90 6.35
N SER A 33 -1.03 16.20 6.59
CA SER A 33 0.30 16.81 6.78
C SER A 33 1.13 16.94 5.48
N ALA A 34 0.79 16.18 4.44
CA ALA A 34 1.45 16.16 3.13
C ALA A 34 0.63 16.83 2.00
N VAL A 35 -0.61 17.26 2.30
CA VAL A 35 -1.69 17.47 1.34
C VAL A 35 -1.61 18.72 0.46
N THR A 36 -0.74 19.71 0.69
CA THR A 36 -0.98 21.01 0.02
C THR A 36 0.03 21.52 -1.00
N THR A 37 1.32 21.17 -0.98
CA THR A 37 2.28 22.18 -1.49
C THR A 37 3.12 21.85 -2.72
N TYR A 38 3.61 20.62 -2.99
CA TYR A 38 4.46 20.39 -4.19
C TYR A 38 4.32 19.01 -4.85
N LEU A 39 4.35 18.99 -6.19
CA LEU A 39 4.75 17.82 -6.98
C LEU A 39 6.24 17.96 -7.30
N GLY A 40 6.98 16.87 -7.24
CA GLY A 40 8.37 16.87 -7.69
C GLY A 40 8.44 16.90 -9.21
N SER A 41 9.61 17.24 -9.75
CA SER A 41 9.89 17.17 -11.18
C SER A 41 10.64 15.90 -11.57
N GLU A 42 10.78 14.97 -10.63
CA GLU A 42 11.62 13.80 -10.80
C GLU A 42 10.86 12.66 -11.47
N THR A 43 11.61 11.80 -12.16
CA THR A 43 11.06 10.64 -12.88
C THR A 43 11.90 9.43 -12.56
N GLY A 44 11.29 8.25 -12.54
CA GLY A 44 11.99 6.98 -12.34
C GLY A 44 12.64 6.82 -10.96
N ARG A 45 12.10 7.49 -9.93
CA ARG A 45 12.55 7.33 -8.55
C ARG A 45 11.67 6.36 -7.78
N ALA A 46 12.30 5.42 -7.10
CA ALA A 46 11.66 4.66 -6.04
C ALA A 46 12.00 5.30 -4.70
N TYR A 47 10.98 5.41 -3.85
CA TYR A 47 11.06 5.98 -2.52
C TYR A 47 10.73 4.92 -1.48
N ILE A 48 11.37 5.04 -0.32
CA ILE A 48 11.03 4.31 0.89
C ILE A 48 10.83 5.32 2.02
N SER A 49 9.73 5.15 2.73
CA SER A 49 9.38 5.94 3.89
C SER A 49 10.21 5.52 5.11
N THR A 50 10.38 6.40 6.08
CA THR A 50 10.84 6.00 7.43
C THR A 50 9.76 5.28 8.23
N TYR A 51 8.51 5.27 7.75
CA TYR A 51 7.39 4.63 8.40
C TYR A 51 7.38 3.12 8.12
N GLN A 52 7.27 2.36 9.20
CA GLN A 52 7.23 0.91 9.19
C GLN A 52 5.79 0.41 9.38
N VAL A 53 5.53 -0.79 8.86
CA VAL A 53 4.36 -1.59 9.21
C VAL A 53 4.63 -2.21 10.58
N PHE A 54 3.71 -2.07 11.54
CA PHE A 54 3.92 -2.52 12.93
C PHE A 54 3.36 -3.91 13.22
N CYS A 55 2.83 -4.59 12.20
CA CYS A 55 2.22 -5.89 12.35
C CYS A 55 2.57 -6.81 11.18
N THR A 56 2.45 -8.11 11.40
CA THR A 56 2.53 -9.11 10.35
C THR A 56 1.13 -9.37 9.81
N GLY A 57 1.01 -9.41 8.48
CA GLY A 57 -0.29 -9.55 7.83
C GLY A 57 -0.22 -9.33 6.33
N THR A 58 -1.36 -9.02 5.73
CA THR A 58 -1.45 -8.76 4.29
C THR A 58 -1.98 -7.36 4.02
N VAL A 59 -1.42 -6.69 3.01
CA VAL A 59 -1.91 -5.37 2.57
C VAL A 59 -3.29 -5.56 1.93
N SER A 60 -4.33 -5.03 2.56
CA SER A 60 -5.73 -5.16 2.13
C SER A 60 -6.26 -3.93 1.40
N ALA A 61 -5.65 -2.77 1.61
CA ALA A 61 -5.92 -1.56 0.82
C ALA A 61 -4.73 -0.60 0.86
N TRP A 62 -4.75 0.37 -0.05
CA TRP A 62 -3.80 1.48 -0.08
C TRP A 62 -4.51 2.82 0.03
N GLY A 63 -3.97 3.72 0.84
CA GLY A 63 -4.41 5.11 0.94
C GLY A 63 -3.34 6.04 0.41
N PHE A 64 -3.67 6.91 -0.54
CA PHE A 64 -2.73 7.93 -0.99
C PHE A 64 -3.44 9.15 -1.61
N TYR A 65 -2.70 10.24 -1.75
CA TYR A 65 -3.18 11.49 -2.33
C TYR A 65 -2.39 11.82 -3.61
N ALA A 66 -3.05 11.73 -4.76
CA ALA A 66 -2.44 12.03 -6.05
C ALA A 66 -2.96 13.35 -6.64
N ARG A 67 -2.06 14.15 -7.23
CA ARG A 67 -2.36 15.38 -7.98
C ARG A 67 -2.12 15.28 -9.48
N ALA A 68 -1.50 14.20 -9.96
CA ALA A 68 -1.28 13.97 -11.38
C ALA A 68 -1.78 12.59 -11.81
N TYR A 69 -2.01 12.45 -13.11
CA TYR A 69 -2.33 11.18 -13.77
C TYR A 69 -1.06 10.38 -14.04
N GLY A 70 -1.21 9.07 -14.21
CA GLY A 70 -0.10 8.17 -14.48
C GLY A 70 -0.24 6.83 -13.77
N THR A 71 0.87 6.10 -13.66
CA THR A 71 0.93 4.84 -12.93
C THR A 71 1.83 4.95 -11.71
N ILE A 72 1.30 4.50 -10.57
CA ILE A 72 2.01 4.38 -9.30
C ILE A 72 2.14 2.91 -8.92
N TYR A 73 3.31 2.56 -8.40
CA TYR A 73 3.61 1.27 -7.79
C TYR A 73 3.73 1.50 -6.28
N LEU A 74 2.83 0.91 -5.51
CA LEU A 74 2.82 0.97 -4.05
C LEU A 74 3.47 -0.28 -3.49
N GLN A 75 4.48 -0.10 -2.64
CA GLN A 75 5.51 -1.11 -2.40
C GLN A 75 5.67 -1.42 -0.90
N ILE A 76 6.03 -2.67 -0.62
CA ILE A 76 6.51 -3.10 0.70
C ILE A 76 7.98 -3.54 0.57
N TRP A 77 8.83 -2.96 1.40
CA TRP A 77 10.28 -3.18 1.42
C TRP A 77 10.71 -3.81 2.73
N ARG A 78 11.59 -4.81 2.67
CA ARG A 78 12.14 -5.45 3.87
C ARG A 78 13.60 -5.09 4.04
N TYR A 79 13.96 -4.59 5.21
CA TYR A 79 15.36 -4.38 5.57
C TYR A 79 16.11 -5.72 5.58
N ASN A 80 17.26 -5.78 4.92
CA ASN A 80 18.00 -7.04 4.77
C ASN A 80 19.07 -7.29 5.85
N GLY A 81 19.19 -6.41 6.86
CA GLY A 81 20.20 -6.49 7.91
C GLY A 81 21.46 -5.64 7.66
N THR A 82 21.66 -5.14 6.44
CA THR A 82 22.80 -4.29 6.06
C THR A 82 22.34 -2.85 5.87
N THR A 83 23.07 -1.89 6.45
CA THR A 83 22.73 -0.46 6.42
C THR A 83 22.31 0.00 5.02
N SER A 84 21.12 0.60 4.93
CA SER A 84 20.52 1.12 3.70
C SER A 84 20.10 0.10 2.65
N TYR A 85 20.21 -1.22 2.86
CA TYR A 85 19.76 -2.21 1.88
C TYR A 85 18.38 -2.79 2.22
N TYR A 86 17.52 -2.79 1.21
CA TYR A 86 16.14 -3.24 1.33
C TYR A 86 15.76 -4.14 0.14
N THR A 87 15.01 -5.19 0.41
CA THR A 87 14.46 -6.12 -0.59
C THR A 87 13.01 -5.77 -0.89
N LEU A 88 12.64 -5.61 -2.16
CA LEU A 88 11.24 -5.38 -2.55
C LEU A 88 10.44 -6.67 -2.36
N ILE A 89 9.51 -6.70 -1.43
CA ILE A 89 8.69 -7.87 -1.11
C ILE A 89 7.53 -8.01 -2.08
N GLY A 90 6.91 -6.91 -2.44
CA GLY A 90 5.79 -6.89 -3.37
C GLY A 90 5.40 -5.47 -3.72
N GLN A 91 4.61 -5.34 -4.78
CA GLN A 91 4.06 -4.07 -5.20
C GLN A 91 2.69 -4.22 -5.84
N ASN A 92 1.83 -3.23 -5.64
CA ASN A 92 0.57 -3.09 -6.36
C ASN A 92 0.65 -1.93 -7.34
N GLN A 93 0.27 -2.20 -8.59
CA GLN A 93 0.21 -1.18 -9.63
C GLN A 93 -1.19 -0.57 -9.64
N ILE A 94 -1.25 0.76 -9.62
CA ILE A 94 -2.49 1.53 -9.71
C ILE A 94 -2.30 2.59 -10.81
N THR A 95 -3.24 2.66 -11.74
CA THR A 95 -3.24 3.67 -12.81
C THR A 95 -4.36 4.66 -12.57
N ILE A 96 -3.99 5.95 -12.49
CA ILE A 96 -4.93 7.07 -12.37
C ILE A 96 -5.06 7.72 -13.75
N THR A 97 -6.26 7.66 -14.31
CA THR A 97 -6.60 8.26 -15.60
C THR A 97 -7.55 9.44 -15.43
N ALA A 98 -7.65 10.29 -16.44
CA ALA A 98 -8.64 11.36 -16.49
C ALA A 98 -10.05 10.80 -16.32
N GLY A 99 -10.82 11.39 -15.40
CA GLY A 99 -12.18 10.93 -15.06
C GLY A 99 -12.25 9.91 -13.93
N THR A 100 -11.11 9.45 -13.38
CA THR A 100 -11.10 8.73 -12.09
C THR A 100 -11.23 9.71 -10.94
N SER A 101 -12.05 9.40 -9.93
CA SER A 101 -12.31 10.26 -8.77
C SER A 101 -11.18 10.26 -7.72
N TYR A 102 -9.96 9.90 -8.13
CA TYR A 102 -8.83 9.70 -7.21
C TYR A 102 -7.94 10.94 -7.05
N GLN A 103 -8.20 11.99 -7.82
CA GLN A 103 -7.47 13.24 -7.69
C GLN A 103 -7.95 14.02 -6.48
N GLU A 104 -6.97 14.59 -5.77
CA GLU A 104 -7.19 15.53 -4.67
C GLU A 104 -8.03 15.00 -3.50
N GLN A 105 -8.12 13.67 -3.36
CA GLN A 105 -8.83 13.00 -2.28
C GLN A 105 -7.96 11.90 -1.66
N ASP A 106 -8.15 11.67 -0.36
CA ASP A 106 -7.64 10.48 0.32
C ASP A 106 -8.37 9.25 -0.18
N THR A 107 -7.88 8.72 -1.29
CA THR A 107 -8.49 7.55 -1.89
C THR A 107 -7.96 6.32 -1.18
N ILE A 108 -8.87 5.54 -0.62
CA ILE A 108 -8.59 4.18 -0.16
C ILE A 108 -8.96 3.23 -1.30
N ILE A 109 -7.96 2.55 -1.87
CA ILE A 109 -8.13 1.58 -2.96
C ILE A 109 -7.96 0.17 -2.38
N PRO A 110 -9.00 -0.67 -2.38
CA PRO A 110 -8.89 -2.04 -1.89
C PRO A 110 -7.99 -2.87 -2.81
N VAL A 111 -7.22 -3.79 -2.22
CA VAL A 111 -6.37 -4.74 -2.93
C VAL A 111 -7.09 -6.09 -2.99
N PRO A 112 -7.37 -6.62 -4.20
CA PRO A 112 -7.95 -7.95 -4.37
C PRO A 112 -7.12 -9.05 -3.66
N PRO A 113 -7.75 -10.10 -3.09
CA PRO A 113 -7.06 -11.11 -2.29
C PRO A 113 -5.82 -11.75 -2.94
N ASP A 114 -5.86 -12.00 -4.24
CA ASP A 114 -4.78 -12.58 -5.06
C ASP A 114 -3.62 -11.62 -5.33
N MET A 115 -3.85 -10.33 -5.14
CA MET A 115 -2.87 -9.26 -5.33
C MET A 115 -2.31 -8.73 -4.00
N ARG A 116 -2.76 -9.26 -2.85
CA ARG A 116 -2.32 -8.78 -1.54
C ARG A 116 -0.85 -9.11 -1.27
N ILE A 117 -0.15 -8.17 -0.66
CA ILE A 117 1.27 -8.30 -0.33
C ILE A 117 1.39 -8.76 1.12
N SER A 118 2.09 -9.87 1.36
CA SER A 118 2.41 -10.32 2.72
C SER A 118 3.54 -9.47 3.30
N ALA A 119 3.24 -8.70 4.35
CA ALA A 119 4.22 -7.89 5.07
C ALA A 119 4.47 -8.47 6.47
N LYS A 120 5.68 -8.24 6.97
CA LYS A 120 6.07 -8.52 8.36
C LYS A 120 6.14 -7.21 9.13
N SER A 121 6.02 -7.31 10.45
CA SER A 121 6.39 -6.20 11.33
C SER A 121 7.79 -5.70 10.99
N SER A 122 7.94 -4.37 10.99
CA SER A 122 9.14 -3.62 10.63
C SER A 122 9.51 -3.61 9.13
N ASP A 123 8.67 -4.16 8.26
CA ASP A 123 8.75 -3.84 6.82
C ASP A 123 8.38 -2.36 6.60
N TYR A 124 8.84 -1.79 5.50
CA TYR A 124 8.74 -0.37 5.18
C TYR A 124 7.81 -0.15 4.00
N ILE A 125 7.12 0.99 4.01
CA ILE A 125 6.27 1.41 2.91
C ILE A 125 7.11 2.19 1.90
N GLY A 126 6.94 1.88 0.62
CA GLY A 126 7.57 2.61 -0.48
C GLY A 126 6.62 2.87 -1.64
N TRP A 127 7.08 3.65 -2.60
CA TRP A 127 6.35 3.89 -3.85
C TRP A 127 7.29 4.30 -4.98
N MET A 128 6.80 4.14 -6.21
CA MET A 128 7.45 4.64 -7.42
C MET A 128 6.37 5.11 -8.40
N THR A 129 6.64 6.14 -9.18
CA THR A 129 5.82 6.48 -10.35
C THR A 129 6.59 6.17 -11.64
N SER A 130 5.89 5.67 -12.68
CA SER A 130 6.51 5.35 -13.98
C SER A 130 6.92 6.60 -14.76
N ASP A 131 6.11 7.65 -14.63
CA ASP A 131 6.19 8.86 -15.44
C ASP A 131 6.70 10.01 -14.57
N SER A 132 5.92 11.09 -14.44
CA SER A 132 6.16 12.18 -13.50
C SER A 132 5.75 11.81 -12.07
N GLU A 133 6.25 12.54 -11.07
CA GLU A 133 5.73 12.48 -9.70
C GLU A 133 4.22 12.70 -9.70
N MET A 134 3.49 11.81 -9.02
CA MET A 134 2.04 11.87 -8.92
C MET A 134 1.55 12.22 -7.51
N ILE A 135 2.34 11.85 -6.50
CA ILE A 135 2.00 12.03 -5.09
C ILE A 135 2.57 13.37 -4.63
N THR A 136 1.74 14.17 -3.97
CA THR A 136 2.24 15.41 -3.37
C THR A 136 3.11 15.12 -2.17
N PHE A 137 4.08 16.01 -1.94
CA PHE A 137 4.82 16.03 -0.69
C PHE A 137 4.73 17.39 -0.01
N GLY A 138 4.79 17.34 1.33
CA GLY A 138 5.06 18.48 2.19
C GLY A 138 6.52 18.48 2.67
N THR A 139 6.90 19.51 3.42
CA THR A 139 8.16 19.52 4.17
C THR A 139 8.04 18.65 5.41
N GLY A 140 9.08 17.85 5.72
CA GLY A 140 9.08 17.09 6.97
C GLY A 140 10.09 15.94 7.00
N SER A 141 9.71 14.79 7.57
CA SER A 141 10.58 13.62 7.75
C SER A 141 11.33 13.21 6.49
N ASN A 142 12.49 12.56 6.67
CA ASN A 142 13.27 12.06 5.56
C ASN A 142 12.57 10.88 4.88
N VAL A 143 12.51 10.92 3.56
CA VAL A 143 12.37 9.72 2.73
C VAL A 143 13.72 9.38 2.16
N TYR A 144 13.95 8.10 1.91
CA TYR A 144 15.11 7.67 1.14
C TYR A 144 14.67 7.33 -0.28
N TYR A 145 15.55 7.55 -1.25
CA TYR A 145 15.24 7.28 -2.64
C TYR A 145 16.43 6.73 -3.42
N ILE A 146 16.10 6.14 -4.57
CA ILE A 146 17.03 5.68 -5.59
C ILE A 146 16.48 6.02 -6.97
N SER A 147 17.36 6.22 -7.95
CA SER A 147 16.99 6.39 -9.36
C SER A 147 17.08 5.04 -10.07
N ALA A 148 16.13 4.15 -9.79
CA ALA A 148 16.05 2.81 -10.38
C ALA A 148 14.60 2.33 -10.40
N SER A 149 14.27 1.46 -11.37
CA SER A 149 13.00 0.72 -11.38
C SER A 149 13.20 -0.64 -10.72
N PRO A 150 12.70 -0.85 -9.48
CA PRO A 150 12.91 -2.07 -8.73
C PRO A 150 12.00 -3.19 -9.24
N ALA A 151 12.55 -4.40 -9.27
CA ALA A 151 11.78 -5.62 -9.50
C ALA A 151 11.48 -6.32 -8.16
N ILE A 152 10.35 -7.02 -8.07
CA ILE A 152 10.02 -7.83 -6.88
C ILE A 152 11.16 -8.84 -6.64
N GLY A 153 11.62 -8.95 -5.40
CA GLY A 153 12.77 -9.77 -5.00
C GLY A 153 14.14 -9.11 -5.15
N SER A 154 14.24 -7.96 -5.83
CA SER A 154 15.50 -7.22 -5.93
C SER A 154 15.87 -6.57 -4.59
N THR A 155 17.17 -6.50 -4.30
CA THR A 155 17.72 -5.80 -3.12
C THR A 155 18.50 -4.59 -3.57
N LEU A 156 18.13 -3.41 -3.06
CA LEU A 156 18.68 -2.12 -3.49
C LEU A 156 19.14 -1.29 -2.29
N SER A 157 20.11 -0.42 -2.52
CA SER A 157 20.69 0.45 -1.50
C SER A 157 20.09 1.86 -1.58
N PHE A 158 19.31 2.25 -0.57
CA PHE A 158 18.70 3.56 -0.43
C PHE A 158 19.63 4.49 0.36
N THR A 159 20.56 5.13 -0.35
CA THR A 159 21.59 6.01 0.24
C THR A 159 21.28 7.49 0.13
N SER A 160 20.40 7.88 -0.80
CA SER A 160 20.00 9.28 -0.97
C SER A 160 18.77 9.57 -0.12
N SER A 161 18.67 10.80 0.40
CA SER A 161 17.52 11.23 1.20
C SER A 161 17.02 12.61 0.80
N ALA A 162 15.74 12.85 1.05
CA ALA A 162 15.11 14.15 0.91
C ALA A 162 14.16 14.39 2.09
N SER A 163 14.13 15.62 2.60
CA SER A 163 13.16 16.05 3.61
C SER A 163 11.80 16.30 2.94
N ARG A 164 11.05 15.21 2.72
CA ARG A 164 9.76 15.19 2.05
C ARG A 164 8.81 14.25 2.77
N MET A 165 7.61 14.71 3.09
CA MET A 165 6.54 13.86 3.62
C MET A 165 5.50 13.60 2.53
N TYR A 166 5.35 12.35 2.13
CA TYR A 166 4.39 11.93 1.10
C TYR A 166 3.15 11.28 1.74
N ALA A 167 1.97 11.54 1.18
CA ALA A 167 0.72 10.97 1.64
C ALA A 167 0.54 9.53 1.12
N VAL A 168 1.17 8.53 1.74
CA VAL A 168 1.02 7.11 1.39
C VAL A 168 0.81 6.26 2.64
N LYS A 169 -0.18 5.37 2.60
CA LYS A 169 -0.59 4.46 3.67
C LYS A 169 -0.91 3.06 3.15
N ALA A 170 -0.51 2.05 3.90
CA ALA A 170 -0.97 0.67 3.75
C ALA A 170 -2.04 0.38 4.82
N TYR A 171 -3.13 -0.26 4.42
CA TYR A 171 -4.11 -0.87 5.33
C TYR A 171 -3.82 -2.37 5.36
N MET A 172 -3.77 -2.92 6.57
CA MET A 172 -3.32 -4.28 6.80
C MET A 172 -4.43 -5.11 7.45
N ASP A 173 -4.65 -6.31 6.93
CA ASP A 173 -5.40 -7.37 7.62
C ASP A 173 -4.39 -8.26 8.36
N ASN A 174 -4.70 -8.68 9.59
CA ASN A 174 -3.83 -9.61 10.34
C ASN A 174 -3.65 -10.93 9.58
N SER A 175 -2.49 -11.55 9.70
CA SER A 175 -2.38 -12.98 9.43
C SER A 175 -2.93 -13.73 10.65
N GLU A 176 -3.98 -14.53 10.45
CA GLU A 176 -4.42 -15.54 11.43
C GLU A 176 -3.29 -16.52 11.78
#